data_AF-A0A969DNH2-F1
#
_entry.id   AF-A0A969DNH2-F1
#
_cell.length_a   1.000
_cell.length_b   1.000
_cell.length_c   1.000
_cell.angle_alpha   90.00
_cell.angle_beta   90.00
_cell.angle_gamma   90.00
#
_symmetry.space_group_name_H-M   'P 1'
#
loop_
_entity.id
_entity.type
_entity.pdbx_description
1 polymer ?
#
loop_
_entity_poly.entity_id
_entity_poly.type
_entity_poly.pdbx_seq_one_letter_code
_entity_poly.pdbx_strand_id
1 'polypeptide(L)'
;MADWLAAEASLRLAHMRLAERVICLGEDYIATKPSADRFAEVLMLLWRVSVWLKGDSPHTPPKLGLRRTKIKVGEPIEIQDYWEQYKQDRRSARETVNTVTDLIKLKLDEFLMD
;
A
#
# COMPACT_ATOMS: atom_id res chain seq x y z
N MET A 1 -0.81 -32.44 18.74
CA MET A 1 -1.79 -32.14 17.67
C MET A 1 -1.94 -30.64 17.46
N ALA A 2 -2.14 -29.85 18.52
CA ALA A 2 -2.20 -28.38 18.44
C ALA A 2 -0.93 -27.74 17.84
N ASP A 3 0.28 -28.19 18.20
CA ASP A 3 1.53 -27.61 17.69
C ASP A 3 1.73 -27.80 16.19
N TRP A 4 1.33 -28.95 15.66
CA TRP A 4 1.42 -29.22 14.21
C TRP A 4 0.45 -28.34 13.43
N LEU A 5 -0.78 -28.17 13.93
CA LEU A 5 -1.78 -27.28 13.34
C LEU A 5 -1.32 -25.82 13.38
N ALA A 6 -0.72 -25.39 14.49
CA ALA A 6 -0.18 -24.04 14.64
C ALA A 6 1.01 -23.79 13.70
N ALA A 7 1.89 -24.78 13.52
CA ALA A 7 3.01 -24.69 12.60
C ALA A 7 2.56 -24.60 11.14
N GLU A 8 1.62 -25.45 10.73
CA GLU A 8 1.04 -25.44 9.37
C GLU A 8 0.30 -24.13 9.08
N ALA A 9 -0.49 -23.62 10.03
CA ALA A 9 -1.16 -22.33 9.90
C ALA A 9 -0.16 -21.17 9.77
N SER A 10 0.92 -21.19 10.57
CA SER A 10 1.98 -20.18 10.50
C SER A 10 2.71 -20.19 9.16
N LEU A 11 2.95 -21.37 8.59
CA LEU A 11 3.55 -21.53 7.27
C LEU A 11 2.65 -20.97 6.17
N ARG A 12 1.35 -21.28 6.20
CA ARG A 12 0.38 -20.75 5.22
C ARG A 12 0.25 -19.23 5.29
N LEU A 13 0.21 -18.66 6.48
CA LEU A 13 0.21 -17.20 6.67
C LEU A 13 1.49 -16.55 6.15
N ALA A 14 2.65 -17.20 6.36
CA ALA A 14 3.92 -16.72 5.82
C ALA A 14 3.93 -16.72 4.29
N HIS A 15 3.41 -17.79 3.66
CA HIS A 15 3.30 -17.89 2.20
C HIS A 15 2.34 -16.83 1.62
N MET A 16 1.18 -16.60 2.23
CA MET A 16 0.26 -15.54 1.79
C MET A 16 0.91 -14.16 1.84
N ARG A 17 1.58 -13.83 2.96
CA ARG A 17 2.29 -12.55 3.10
C ARG A 17 3.43 -12.39 2.08
N LEU A 18 4.06 -13.48 1.67
CA LEU A 18 5.08 -13.44 0.61
C LEU A 18 4.44 -13.15 -0.75
N ALA A 19 3.38 -13.87 -1.10
CA ALA A 19 2.66 -13.69 -2.34
C ALA A 19 2.09 -12.27 -2.48
N GLU A 20 1.43 -11.74 -1.45
CA GLU A 20 0.92 -10.36 -1.42
C GLU A 20 2.00 -9.34 -1.79
N ARG A 21 3.20 -9.48 -1.23
CA ARG A 21 4.29 -8.53 -1.46
C ARG A 21 4.84 -8.60 -2.88
N VAL A 22 4.79 -9.76 -3.53
CA VAL A 22 5.29 -9.96 -4.90
C VAL A 22 4.24 -9.61 -5.94
N ILE A 23 2.96 -9.89 -5.67
CA ILE A 23 1.84 -9.58 -6.57
C ILE A 23 1.72 -8.06 -6.84
N CYS A 24 2.16 -7.22 -5.91
CA CYS A 24 2.21 -5.76 -6.13
C CYS A 24 3.17 -5.33 -7.26
N LEU A 25 4.12 -6.18 -7.67
CA LEU A 25 4.97 -5.93 -8.84
C LEU A 25 4.28 -6.47 -10.10
N GLY A 26 3.70 -5.57 -10.89
CA GLY A 26 3.27 -5.92 -12.24
C GLY A 26 4.47 -6.32 -13.13
N GLU A 27 4.21 -7.12 -14.16
CA GLU A 27 5.23 -7.64 -15.09
C GLU A 27 6.12 -6.52 -15.68
N ASP A 28 5.53 -5.35 -15.96
CA ASP A 28 6.21 -4.19 -16.53
C ASP A 28 6.46 -3.06 -15.52
N TYR A 29 6.47 -3.33 -14.22
CA TYR A 29 6.61 -2.28 -13.20
C TYR A 29 7.87 -1.42 -13.40
N ILE A 30 9.02 -2.03 -13.67
CA ILE A 30 10.24 -1.27 -14.00
C ILE A 30 10.18 -0.73 -15.43
N ALA A 31 9.73 -1.56 -16.38
CA ALA A 31 9.75 -1.23 -17.81
C ALA A 31 8.89 0.00 -18.17
N THR A 32 7.74 0.18 -17.51
CA THR A 32 6.82 1.31 -17.75
C THR A 32 7.41 2.68 -17.39
N LYS A 33 8.28 2.77 -16.37
CA LYS A 33 8.95 4.02 -15.97
C LYS A 33 10.23 3.69 -15.21
N PRO A 34 11.34 3.43 -15.92
CA PRO A 34 12.60 3.11 -15.29
C PRO A 34 13.06 4.28 -14.41
N SER A 35 13.18 4.05 -13.11
CA SER A 35 13.67 5.05 -12.15
C SER A 35 14.45 4.37 -11.03
N ALA A 36 15.39 5.10 -10.44
CA ALA A 36 16.17 4.61 -9.30
C ALA A 36 15.28 4.12 -8.15
N ASP A 37 14.15 4.79 -7.91
CA ASP A 37 13.18 4.42 -6.88
C ASP A 37 12.50 3.07 -7.17
N ARG A 38 12.07 2.83 -8.41
CA ARG A 38 11.44 1.53 -8.78
C ARG A 38 12.44 0.38 -8.69
N PHE A 39 13.68 0.60 -9.14
CA PHE A 39 14.74 -0.40 -8.98
C PHE A 39 15.05 -0.68 -7.51
N ALA A 40 15.15 0.37 -6.69
CA ALA A 40 15.34 0.26 -5.25
C ALA A 40 14.21 -0.55 -4.60
N GLU A 41 12.95 -0.27 -4.94
CA GLU A 41 11.80 -0.99 -4.41
C GLU A 41 11.84 -2.48 -4.74
N VAL A 42 12.05 -2.83 -6.01
CA VAL A 42 12.14 -4.24 -6.46
C VAL A 42 13.32 -4.95 -5.79
N LEU A 43 14.48 -4.30 -5.73
CA LEU A 43 15.67 -4.84 -5.07
C LEU A 43 15.42 -5.09 -3.57
N MET A 44 14.77 -4.15 -2.88
CA MET A 44 14.42 -4.28 -1.46
C MET A 44 13.39 -5.39 -1.22
N LEU A 45 12.46 -5.58 -2.15
CA LEU A 45 11.54 -6.70 -2.10
C LEU A 45 12.29 -8.03 -2.25
N LEU A 46 13.11 -8.18 -3.29
CA LEU A 46 13.90 -9.39 -3.53
C LEU A 46 14.83 -9.71 -2.37
N TRP A 47 15.47 -8.69 -1.79
CA TRP A 47 16.26 -8.85 -0.57
C TRP A 47 15.42 -9.42 0.58
N ARG A 48 14.21 -8.90 0.78
CA ARG A 48 13.30 -9.38 1.85
C ARG A 48 12.88 -10.82 1.64
N VAL A 49 12.63 -11.23 0.40
CA VAL A 49 12.37 -12.63 0.04
C VAL A 49 13.59 -13.51 0.37
N SER A 50 14.80 -13.05 0.02
CA SER A 50 16.04 -13.78 0.32
C SER A 50 16.27 -13.96 1.84
N VAL A 51 16.04 -12.91 2.64
CA VAL A 51 16.14 -12.97 4.11
C VAL A 51 15.13 -13.95 4.69
N TRP A 52 13.89 -13.91 4.21
CA TRP A 52 12.85 -14.84 4.64
C TRP A 52 13.20 -16.30 4.30
N LEU A 53 13.70 -16.57 3.09
CA LEU A 53 14.15 -17.91 2.67
C LEU A 53 15.28 -18.46 3.54
N LYS A 54 16.14 -17.58 4.08
CA LYS A 54 17.22 -17.94 5.00
C LYS A 54 16.74 -18.21 6.43
N GLY A 55 15.47 -17.96 6.74
CA GLY A 55 14.94 -18.01 8.10
C GLY A 55 15.34 -16.81 8.97
N ASP A 56 15.94 -15.79 8.36
CA ASP A 56 16.39 -14.58 9.04
C ASP A 56 15.24 -13.56 9.16
N SER A 57 15.42 -12.59 10.06
CA SER A 57 14.43 -11.55 10.31
C SER A 57 14.58 -10.34 9.36
N PRO A 58 13.51 -9.91 8.65
CA PRO A 58 13.57 -8.79 7.70
C PRO A 58 13.45 -7.40 8.35
N HIS A 59 13.56 -7.28 9.68
CA HIS A 59 13.33 -6.01 10.39
C HIS A 59 14.38 -4.93 10.10
N THR A 60 15.56 -5.30 9.61
CA THR A 60 16.67 -4.36 9.36
C THR A 60 17.08 -4.37 7.88
N PRO A 61 16.33 -3.67 7.01
CA PRO A 61 16.68 -3.55 5.60
C PRO A 61 18.03 -2.88 5.37
N PRO A 62 18.78 -3.25 4.31
CA PRO A 62 19.98 -2.54 3.91
C PRO A 62 19.66 -1.07 3.59
N LYS A 63 20.58 -0.19 3.97
CA LYS A 63 20.46 1.24 3.71
C LYS A 63 20.87 1.52 2.27
N LEU A 64 19.97 2.08 1.48
CA LEU A 64 20.21 2.47 0.08
C LEU A 64 20.89 3.86 -0.04
N GLY A 65 21.51 4.34 1.03
CA GLY A 65 22.08 5.68 1.11
C GLY A 65 21.09 6.75 1.58
N LEU A 66 21.40 8.02 1.27
CA LEU A 66 20.60 9.17 1.65
C LEU A 66 19.30 9.21 0.84
N ARG A 67 18.16 9.29 1.54
CA ARG A 67 16.84 9.37 0.93
C ARG A 67 16.31 10.78 1.04
N ARG A 68 15.71 11.28 -0.04
CA ARG A 68 14.99 12.56 -0.06
C ARG A 68 13.56 12.26 -0.45
N THR A 69 12.61 12.95 0.15
CA THR A 69 11.19 12.87 -0.21
C THR A 69 10.68 14.26 -0.54
N LYS A 70 9.76 14.34 -1.51
CA LYS A 70 9.02 15.56 -1.82
C LYS A 70 7.61 15.38 -1.29
N ILE A 71 7.26 16.16 -0.27
CA ILE A 71 5.91 16.21 0.27
C ILE A 71 5.25 17.45 -0.31
N LYS A 72 4.11 17.27 -0.97
CA LYS A 72 3.20 18.36 -1.33
C LYS A 72 1.90 18.12 -0.54
N VAL A 73 1.26 19.19 -0.07
CA VAL A 73 -0.05 19.13 0.60
C VAL A 73 -1.08 19.78 -0.33
N GLY A 74 -2.18 19.06 -0.60
CA GLY A 74 -3.27 19.55 -1.43
C GLY A 74 -4.25 20.43 -0.65
N GLU A 75 -5.19 21.03 -1.37
CA GLU A 75 -6.26 21.84 -0.75
C GLU A 75 -7.14 20.98 0.18
N PRO A 76 -7.56 21.53 1.34
CA PRO A 76 -8.45 20.82 2.24
C PRO A 76 -9.82 20.59 1.60
N ILE A 77 -10.44 19.45 1.90
CA ILE A 77 -11.81 19.15 1.51
C ILE A 77 -12.72 19.50 2.70
N GLU A 78 -13.64 20.43 2.49
CA GLU A 78 -14.63 20.79 3.51
C GLU A 78 -15.70 19.70 3.60
N ILE A 79 -15.76 19.02 4.76
CA ILE A 79 -16.68 17.90 4.97
C ILE A 79 -18.06 18.39 5.47
N GLN A 80 -18.14 19.64 5.93
CA GLN A 80 -19.34 20.16 6.60
C GLN A 80 -20.57 20.17 5.67
N ASP A 81 -20.37 20.38 4.37
CA ASP A 81 -21.42 20.34 3.34
C ASP A 81 -22.09 18.96 3.20
N TYR A 82 -21.37 17.91 3.57
CA TYR A 82 -21.83 16.52 3.46
C TYR A 82 -22.53 16.02 4.73
N TRP A 83 -22.48 16.79 5.83
CA TRP A 83 -22.91 16.34 7.15
C TRP A 83 -24.43 16.08 7.23
N GLU A 84 -25.24 16.98 6.68
CA GLU A 84 -26.70 16.86 6.73
C GLU A 84 -27.18 15.62 5.98
N GLN A 85 -26.60 15.32 4.83
CA GLN A 85 -26.93 14.13 4.05
C GLN A 85 -26.45 12.85 4.74
N TYR A 86 -25.27 12.87 5.36
CA TYR A 86 -24.72 11.72 6.07
C TYR A 86 -25.60 11.29 7.25
N LYS A 87 -26.20 12.24 7.97
CA LYS A 87 -26.96 11.96 9.21
C LYS A 87 -28.38 11.46 8.97
N GLN A 88 -28.94 11.62 7.77
CA GLN A 88 -30.36 11.29 7.49
C GLN A 88 -30.69 9.81 7.71
N ASP A 89 -30.01 8.91 7.00
CA ASP A 89 -30.22 7.47 7.11
C ASP A 89 -28.99 6.67 6.64
N ARG A 90 -29.04 5.34 6.81
CA ARG A 90 -27.92 4.44 6.46
C ARG A 90 -27.59 4.44 4.96
N ARG A 91 -28.57 4.63 4.10
CA ARG A 91 -28.37 4.65 2.65
C ARG A 91 -27.70 5.96 2.25
N SER A 92 -28.24 7.08 2.71
CA SER A 92 -27.66 8.42 2.50
C SER A 92 -26.25 8.51 3.05
N ALA A 93 -25.97 7.95 4.23
CA ALA A 93 -24.61 7.86 4.78
C ALA A 93 -23.64 7.12 3.84
N ARG A 94 -24.05 5.99 3.26
CA ARG A 94 -23.22 5.22 2.32
C ARG A 94 -22.99 5.98 1.02
N GLU A 95 -24.03 6.62 0.50
CA GLU A 95 -23.93 7.46 -0.70
C GLU A 95 -22.97 8.64 -0.47
N THR A 96 -23.10 9.34 0.65
CA THR A 96 -22.20 10.44 1.04
C THR A 96 -20.74 9.96 1.15
N VAL A 97 -20.48 8.83 1.81
CA VAL A 97 -19.12 8.29 1.93
C VAL A 97 -18.54 7.95 0.56
N ASN A 98 -19.32 7.35 -0.34
CA ASN A 98 -18.87 7.07 -1.70
C ASN A 98 -18.52 8.38 -2.45
N THR A 99 -19.39 9.38 -2.38
CA THR A 99 -19.18 10.69 -3.01
C THR A 99 -17.90 11.36 -2.51
N VAL A 100 -17.68 11.42 -1.19
CA VAL A 100 -16.46 12.01 -0.61
C VAL A 100 -15.23 11.19 -1.00
N THR A 101 -15.34 9.86 -1.05
CA THR A 101 -14.25 8.98 -1.47
C THR A 101 -13.86 9.24 -2.92
N ASP A 102 -14.83 9.40 -3.82
CA ASP A 102 -14.57 9.67 -5.23
C ASP A 102 -14.01 11.09 -5.44
N LEU A 103 -14.45 12.06 -4.64
CA LEU A 103 -13.86 13.41 -4.61
C LEU A 103 -12.38 13.38 -4.18
N ILE A 104 -12.03 12.60 -3.14
CA ILE A 104 -10.64 12.45 -2.69
C ILE A 104 -9.78 11.87 -3.82
N LYS A 105 -10.28 10.85 -4.54
CA LYS A 105 -9.55 10.27 -5.70
C LYS A 105 -9.34 11.31 -6.80
N LEU A 106 -10.40 12.02 -7.18
CA LEU A 106 -10.34 13.05 -8.22
C LEU A 106 -9.30 14.13 -7.86
N LYS A 107 -9.35 14.65 -6.63
CA LYS A 107 -8.41 15.67 -6.15
C LYS A 107 -6.97 15.16 -6.11
N LEU A 108 -6.79 13.89 -5.75
CA LEU A 108 -5.47 13.26 -5.77
C LEU A 108 -4.94 13.13 -7.20
N ASP A 109 -5.77 12.72 -8.16
CA ASP A 109 -5.38 12.58 -9.56
C ASP A 109 -5.02 13.93 -10.20
N GLU A 110 -5.82 14.97 -9.95
CA GLU A 110 -5.50 16.36 -10.34
C GLU A 110 -4.12 16.77 -9.80
N PHE A 111 -3.90 16.56 -8.51
CA PHE A 111 -2.67 16.94 -7.82
C PHE A 111 -1.42 16.17 -8.27
N LEU A 112 -1.59 14.96 -8.80
CA LEU A 112 -0.51 14.14 -9.37
C LEU A 112 -0.18 14.52 -10.81
N MET A 113 -1.10 15.17 -11.54
CA MET A 113 -0.87 15.66 -12.90
C MET A 113 -0.18 17.03 -12.96
N ASP A 114 -0.17 17.80 -11.86
CA ASP A 114 0.57 19.06 -11.66
C ASP A 114 1.99 18.91 -11.06
#